data_AF-A0A2E5WDL1-F1
#
_entry.id   AF-A0A2E5WDL1-F1
#
_cell.length_a   1.000
_cell.length_b   1.000
_cell.length_c   1.000
_cell.angle_alpha   90.00
_cell.angle_beta   90.00
_cell.angle_gamma   90.00
#
_symmetry.space_group_name_H-M   'P 1'
#
loop_
_entity.id
_entity.type
_entity.pdbx_description
1 polymer ?
#
loop_
_entity_poly.entity_id
_entity_poly.type
_entity_poly.pdbx_seq_one_letter_code
_entity_poly.pdbx_strand_id
1 'polypeptide(L)'
;MVSKDTRCSGPWVSLLVWLLLGLVLSSSVAADNEWTQHGADLRATKFADLTQIHAENPRCYDAVALMDVGDTDGLRDLLATEGDELIHARGYLDEFHEDDYFAGSTLLHHAGPNPTRQRAPDNYPELVKVLLDAGADPNTLNHDDNSPIHLAITGGQLRRQQMLSRGVPEDVRFAAALGDMEGLARHFDRRGRLQDDAIPGLDASDRKQRRRTLDSALQFVAHWGQIEAASFLPRAGCRHQWSACRRVWA
;
A
#
# COMPACT_ATOMS: atom_id res chain seq x y z
N MET A 1 33.76 22.20 21.77
CA MET A 1 32.32 22.53 21.74
C MET A 1 31.88 22.55 20.29
N VAL A 2 31.36 21.43 19.80
CA VAL A 2 30.86 21.27 18.42
C VAL A 2 29.35 21.17 18.50
N SER A 3 28.66 22.12 17.84
CA SER A 3 27.20 22.20 17.78
C SER A 3 26.66 21.11 16.85
N LYS A 4 25.66 20.37 17.32
CA LYS A 4 24.84 19.44 16.51
C LYS A 4 23.72 20.27 15.87
N ASP A 5 23.83 20.56 14.58
CA ASP A 5 22.68 20.95 13.76
C ASP A 5 22.18 19.74 12.98
N THR A 6 20.99 19.30 13.35
CA THR A 6 20.17 18.27 12.72
C THR A 6 19.69 18.74 11.35
N ARG A 7 20.15 18.06 10.29
CA ARG A 7 19.58 18.18 8.94
C ARG A 7 18.14 17.66 8.94
N CYS A 8 17.19 18.57 8.75
CA CYS A 8 15.84 18.24 8.31
C CYS A 8 15.88 17.90 6.82
N SER A 9 16.02 16.62 6.46
CA SER A 9 15.72 16.12 5.11
C SER A 9 14.25 15.71 5.06
N GLY A 10 13.39 16.62 4.59
CA GLY A 10 11.97 16.34 4.37
C GLY A 10 11.71 15.45 3.14
N PRO A 11 10.49 14.90 3.01
CA PRO A 11 10.11 13.89 2.00
C PRO A 11 10.07 14.40 0.54
N TRP A 12 10.55 15.61 0.28
CA TRP A 12 10.55 16.23 -1.05
C TRP A 12 11.74 15.80 -1.93
N VAL A 13 12.77 15.15 -1.36
CA VAL A 13 13.91 14.63 -2.13
C VAL A 13 13.52 13.37 -2.91
N SER A 14 12.60 12.56 -2.41
CA SER A 14 12.21 11.30 -3.05
C SER A 14 11.44 11.51 -4.36
N LEU A 15 10.56 12.50 -4.45
CA LEU A 15 9.79 12.76 -5.69
C LEU A 15 10.68 13.21 -6.86
N LEU A 16 11.75 13.97 -6.56
CA LEU A 16 12.72 14.41 -7.56
C LEU A 16 13.61 13.26 -8.04
N VAL A 17 13.95 12.32 -7.14
CA VAL A 17 14.71 11.11 -7.47
C VAL A 17 13.90 10.19 -8.39
N TRP A 18 12.59 10.03 -8.14
CA TRP A 18 11.70 9.24 -9.02
C TRP A 18 11.48 9.87 -10.40
N LEU A 19 11.34 11.20 -10.49
CA LEU A 19 11.23 11.91 -11.78
C LEU A 19 12.54 11.90 -12.58
N LEU A 20 13.70 11.94 -11.92
CA LEU A 20 15.01 11.90 -12.58
C LEU A 20 15.41 10.48 -13.00
N LEU A 21 15.05 9.44 -12.24
CA LEU A 21 15.29 8.04 -12.62
C LEU A 21 14.42 7.58 -13.80
N GLY A 22 13.19 8.12 -13.92
CA GLY A 22 12.30 7.81 -15.04
C GLY A 22 12.70 8.42 -16.39
N LEU A 23 13.57 9.44 -16.39
CA LEU A 23 13.96 10.18 -17.61
C LEU A 23 15.36 9.79 -18.15
N VAL A 24 16.13 8.95 -17.44
CA VAL A 24 17.52 8.62 -17.82
C VAL A 24 17.67 7.25 -18.51
N LEU A 25 16.64 6.41 -18.59
CA LEU A 25 16.74 5.09 -19.25
C LEU A 25 16.45 5.11 -20.77
N SER A 26 16.55 6.27 -21.42
CA SER A 26 16.52 6.37 -22.89
C SER A 26 17.80 7.01 -23.47
N SER A 27 18.98 6.57 -23.02
CA SER A 27 20.21 6.77 -23.80
C SER A 27 21.35 5.91 -23.26
N SER A 28 21.93 5.11 -24.15
CA SER A 28 23.13 4.33 -23.89
C SER A 28 24.32 5.24 -23.56
N VAL A 29 24.87 5.12 -22.35
CA VAL A 29 26.27 5.50 -22.08
C VAL A 29 26.85 4.48 -21.11
N ALA A 30 27.75 3.64 -21.62
CA ALA A 30 28.74 2.98 -20.81
C ALA A 30 29.69 4.05 -20.25
N ALA A 31 29.75 4.19 -18.93
CA ALA A 31 30.82 4.89 -18.24
C ALA A 31 30.85 4.49 -16.76
N ASP A 32 31.80 3.62 -16.42
CA ASP A 32 32.66 3.64 -15.23
C ASP A 32 32.05 4.26 -13.96
N ASN A 33 31.26 3.47 -13.24
CA ASN A 33 30.87 3.76 -11.86
C ASN A 33 31.58 2.79 -10.88
N GLU A 34 31.81 3.29 -9.66
CA GLU A 34 32.63 2.72 -8.57
C GLU A 34 32.35 1.24 -8.22
N TRP A 35 31.26 0.66 -8.73
CA TRP A 35 30.86 -0.75 -8.53
C TRP A 35 31.83 -1.76 -9.15
N THR A 36 32.64 -1.37 -10.13
CA THR A 36 33.63 -2.25 -10.77
C THR A 36 34.95 -2.39 -9.99
N GLN A 37 35.23 -1.53 -9.01
CA GLN A 37 36.49 -1.59 -8.22
C GLN A 37 36.45 -2.56 -7.04
N HIS A 38 35.26 -3.02 -6.65
CA HIS A 38 35.07 -4.00 -5.58
C HIS A 38 34.65 -5.38 -6.10
N GLY A 39 35.38 -5.92 -7.10
CA GLY A 39 35.46 -7.37 -7.35
C GLY A 39 34.16 -8.18 -7.37
N ALA A 40 33.02 -7.57 -7.72
CA ALA A 40 31.77 -8.28 -7.84
C ALA A 40 31.85 -9.14 -9.10
N ASP A 41 31.94 -10.46 -8.89
CA ASP A 41 31.92 -11.45 -9.95
C ASP A 41 30.55 -11.39 -10.66
N LEU A 42 30.48 -10.68 -11.77
CA LEU A 42 29.29 -10.51 -12.61
C LEU A 42 28.85 -11.81 -13.32
N ARG A 43 29.30 -12.98 -12.85
CA ARG A 43 28.90 -14.31 -13.34
C ARG A 43 27.97 -15.06 -12.40
N ALA A 44 27.47 -14.43 -11.33
CA ALA A 44 26.38 -15.00 -10.53
C ALA A 44 25.03 -14.86 -11.28
N THR A 45 24.64 -15.93 -11.96
CA THR A 45 23.34 -16.08 -12.62
C THR A 45 22.21 -16.20 -11.60
N LYS A 46 21.65 -15.06 -11.17
CA LYS A 46 20.23 -14.77 -10.82
C LYS A 46 20.19 -13.63 -9.79
N PHE A 47 19.52 -12.55 -10.14
CA PHE A 47 19.17 -11.45 -9.22
C PHE A 47 18.44 -11.93 -7.94
N ALA A 48 17.85 -13.13 -7.99
CA ALA A 48 17.16 -13.79 -6.89
C ALA A 48 18.06 -14.22 -5.71
N ASP A 49 19.37 -14.43 -5.92
CA ASP A 49 20.27 -14.89 -4.84
C ASP A 49 20.87 -13.73 -4.02
N LEU A 50 20.88 -12.51 -4.55
CA LEU A 50 21.42 -11.30 -3.88
C LEU A 50 20.35 -10.50 -3.13
N THR A 51 19.08 -10.84 -3.32
CA THR A 51 17.94 -10.27 -2.61
C THR A 51 17.17 -11.42 -1.98
N GLN A 52 17.66 -11.98 -0.88
CA GLN A 52 16.79 -12.77 -0.01
C GLN A 52 15.79 -11.80 0.60
N ILE A 53 14.74 -11.47 -0.16
CA ILE A 53 13.62 -10.71 0.35
C ILE A 53 12.99 -11.59 1.44
N HIS A 54 13.19 -11.24 2.70
CA HIS A 54 12.79 -12.12 3.80
C HIS A 54 11.26 -12.17 3.88
N ALA A 55 10.70 -13.38 3.87
CA ALA A 55 9.28 -13.63 4.09
C ALA A 55 9.13 -14.70 5.18
N GLU A 56 8.03 -14.64 5.94
CA GLU A 56 7.69 -15.66 6.94
C GLU A 56 7.57 -17.05 6.30
N ASN A 57 7.06 -17.11 5.07
CA ASN A 57 7.05 -18.30 4.24
C ASN A 57 7.81 -18.04 2.93
N PRO A 58 8.85 -18.83 2.58
CA PRO A 58 9.63 -18.63 1.35
C PRO A 58 8.80 -18.83 0.08
N ARG A 59 7.67 -19.55 0.15
CA ARG A 59 6.74 -19.83 -0.96
C ARG A 59 5.87 -18.63 -1.30
N CYS A 60 5.92 -17.55 -0.52
CA CYS A 60 5.26 -16.29 -0.85
C CYS A 60 5.62 -15.83 -2.26
N TYR A 61 6.88 -15.88 -2.67
CA TYR A 61 7.29 -15.43 -4.01
C TYR A 61 6.89 -16.38 -5.13
N ASP A 62 6.66 -17.66 -4.83
CA ASP A 62 6.11 -18.61 -5.79
C ASP A 62 4.63 -18.31 -6.05
N ALA A 63 3.83 -18.08 -5.00
CA ALA A 63 2.45 -17.59 -5.13
C ALA A 63 2.41 -16.23 -5.85
N VAL A 64 3.31 -15.35 -5.43
CA VAL A 64 3.92 -14.23 -6.13
C VAL A 64 3.89 -14.34 -7.66
N ALA A 65 4.68 -15.28 -8.16
CA ALA A 65 4.93 -15.52 -9.57
C ALA A 65 3.72 -16.13 -10.29
N LEU A 66 2.98 -17.03 -9.62
CA LEU A 66 1.75 -17.62 -10.15
C LEU A 66 0.68 -16.55 -10.41
N MET A 67 0.55 -15.59 -9.49
CA MET A 67 -0.34 -14.44 -9.67
C MET A 67 0.07 -13.55 -10.84
N ASP A 68 1.37 -13.39 -11.12
CA ASP A 68 1.84 -12.56 -12.24
C ASP A 68 1.53 -13.17 -13.60
N VAL A 69 1.65 -14.49 -13.71
CA VAL A 69 1.36 -15.21 -14.96
C VAL A 69 -0.12 -15.55 -15.12
N GLY A 70 -0.96 -15.25 -14.11
CA GLY A 70 -2.38 -15.56 -14.14
C GLY A 70 -2.72 -17.02 -13.84
N ASP A 71 -1.79 -17.80 -13.27
CA ASP A 71 -1.99 -19.23 -12.99
C ASP A 71 -2.84 -19.43 -11.73
N THR A 72 -4.16 -19.51 -11.95
CA THR A 72 -5.14 -19.66 -10.87
C THR A 72 -5.12 -21.06 -10.27
N ASP A 73 -4.84 -22.09 -11.07
CA ASP A 73 -4.88 -23.48 -10.61
C ASP A 73 -3.61 -23.82 -9.84
N GLY A 74 -2.43 -23.40 -10.34
CA GLY A 74 -1.18 -23.50 -9.60
C GLY A 74 -1.22 -22.74 -8.28
N LEU A 75 -1.89 -21.57 -8.24
CA LEU A 75 -2.09 -20.83 -6.99
C LEU A 75 -2.97 -21.61 -6.00
N ARG A 76 -4.07 -22.22 -6.47
CA ARG A 76 -4.92 -23.06 -5.61
C ARG A 76 -4.17 -24.28 -5.07
N ASP A 77 -3.41 -24.96 -5.91
CA ASP A 77 -2.64 -26.14 -5.51
C ASP A 77 -1.57 -25.78 -4.47
N LEU A 78 -0.91 -24.63 -4.66
CA LEU A 78 0.06 -24.11 -3.73
C LEU A 78 -0.59 -23.78 -2.37
N LEU A 79 -1.71 -23.05 -2.38
CA LEU A 79 -2.45 -22.72 -1.16
C LEU A 79 -3.01 -23.96 -0.47
N ALA A 80 -3.43 -24.97 -1.21
CA ALA A 80 -3.87 -26.25 -0.65
C ALA A 80 -2.72 -27.04 0.01
N THR A 81 -1.49 -26.85 -0.46
CA THR A 81 -0.30 -27.52 0.07
C THR A 81 0.23 -26.82 1.33
N GLU A 82 0.30 -25.48 1.31
CA GLU A 82 0.92 -24.69 2.38
C GLU A 82 -0.08 -24.20 3.43
N GLY A 83 -1.37 -24.08 3.06
CA GLY A 83 -2.46 -23.71 3.96
C GLY A 83 -2.30 -22.32 4.60
N ASP A 84 -2.70 -22.24 5.88
CA ASP A 84 -2.72 -21.01 6.68
C ASP A 84 -1.34 -20.35 6.80
N GLU A 85 -0.26 -21.14 6.77
CA GLU A 85 1.12 -20.63 6.87
C GLU A 85 1.48 -19.74 5.68
N LEU A 86 0.96 -20.01 4.49
CA LEU A 86 1.23 -19.19 3.30
C LEU A 86 0.23 -18.05 3.15
N ILE A 87 -1.07 -18.30 3.35
CA ILE A 87 -2.11 -17.29 3.08
C ILE A 87 -1.99 -16.06 4.00
N HIS A 88 -1.46 -16.27 5.21
CA HIS A 88 -1.24 -15.21 6.20
C HIS A 88 0.22 -14.76 6.33
N ALA A 89 1.16 -15.40 5.62
CA ALA A 89 2.56 -15.03 5.68
C ALA A 89 2.81 -13.60 5.20
N ARG A 90 3.75 -12.94 5.87
CA ARG A 90 4.24 -11.59 5.54
C ARG A 90 5.55 -11.65 4.76
N GLY A 91 5.64 -10.86 3.70
CA GLY A 91 6.85 -10.65 2.91
C GLY A 91 7.54 -9.32 3.22
N TYR A 92 8.70 -9.11 2.58
CA TYR A 92 9.47 -7.85 2.65
C TYR A 92 9.84 -7.44 4.07
N LEU A 93 10.36 -8.40 4.85
CA LEU A 93 10.68 -8.22 6.28
C LEU A 93 12.13 -7.81 6.57
N ASP A 94 12.95 -7.60 5.54
CA ASP A 94 14.35 -7.19 5.71
C ASP A 94 14.51 -5.67 5.85
N GLU A 95 15.67 -5.27 6.39
CA GLU A 95 16.00 -3.86 6.69
C GLU A 95 15.99 -2.94 5.46
N PHE A 96 16.19 -3.48 4.25
CA PHE A 96 16.15 -2.69 3.02
C PHE A 96 14.73 -2.26 2.67
N HIS A 97 13.73 -2.97 3.20
CA HIS A 97 12.32 -2.77 2.92
C HIS A 97 11.55 -2.22 4.11
N GLU A 98 12.20 -1.79 5.20
CA GLU A 98 11.50 -1.23 6.38
C GLU A 98 10.61 -0.03 6.03
N ASP A 99 11.00 0.76 5.02
CA ASP A 99 10.24 1.90 4.48
C ASP A 99 9.64 1.60 3.09
N ASP A 100 9.56 0.32 2.69
CA ASP A 100 8.95 -0.09 1.42
C ASP A 100 7.43 -0.21 1.55
N TYR A 101 6.73 0.25 0.52
CA TYR A 101 5.28 0.21 0.40
C TYR A 101 4.67 -1.21 0.57
N PHE A 102 5.43 -2.28 0.32
CA PHE A 102 5.02 -3.67 0.53
C PHE A 102 5.57 -4.32 1.82
N ALA A 103 6.28 -3.59 2.69
CA ALA A 103 6.80 -4.13 3.94
C ALA A 103 5.70 -4.77 4.81
N GLY A 104 5.87 -6.04 5.20
CA GLY A 104 4.88 -6.75 6.00
C GLY A 104 3.60 -7.15 5.25
N SER A 105 3.62 -7.12 3.92
CA SER A 105 2.47 -7.45 3.08
C SER A 105 2.19 -8.96 3.02
N THR A 106 0.91 -9.30 3.03
CA THR A 106 0.41 -10.65 2.71
C THR A 106 0.18 -10.83 1.21
N LEU A 107 -0.10 -12.06 0.75
CA LEU A 107 -0.46 -12.33 -0.65
C LEU A 107 -1.60 -11.44 -1.17
N LEU A 108 -2.60 -11.15 -0.33
CA LEU A 108 -3.73 -10.32 -0.75
C LEU A 108 -3.34 -8.86 -0.99
N HIS A 109 -2.30 -8.34 -0.32
CA HIS A 109 -1.77 -6.99 -0.59
C HIS A 109 -1.22 -6.88 -2.01
N HIS A 110 -0.71 -7.98 -2.57
CA HIS A 110 -0.27 -8.00 -3.95
C HIS A 110 -1.40 -7.71 -4.93
N ALA A 111 -2.68 -7.77 -4.51
CA ALA A 111 -3.82 -7.32 -5.31
C ALA A 111 -3.74 -5.83 -5.75
N GLY A 112 -2.86 -5.04 -5.11
CA GLY A 112 -2.51 -3.69 -5.52
C GLY A 112 -1.50 -3.62 -6.66
N PRO A 113 -1.22 -2.41 -7.19
CA PRO A 113 -0.13 -2.21 -8.14
C PRO A 113 1.18 -2.50 -7.42
N ASN A 114 1.98 -3.40 -7.99
CA ASN A 114 3.33 -3.61 -7.51
C ASN A 114 4.30 -2.84 -8.42
N PRO A 115 5.04 -1.82 -7.91
CA PRO A 115 5.90 -0.98 -8.74
C PRO A 115 7.10 -1.74 -9.31
N THR A 116 7.42 -2.92 -8.76
CA THR A 116 8.45 -3.82 -9.30
C THR A 116 7.91 -4.77 -10.38
N ARG A 117 6.60 -4.75 -10.67
CA ARG A 117 5.93 -5.66 -11.61
C ARG A 117 5.30 -4.92 -12.77
N GLN A 118 5.47 -5.49 -13.96
CA GLN A 118 5.23 -4.76 -15.20
C GLN A 118 3.74 -4.67 -15.58
N ARG A 119 2.88 -5.61 -15.13
CA ARG A 119 1.41 -5.57 -15.33
C ARG A 119 0.69 -6.73 -14.59
N ALA A 120 -0.52 -6.49 -14.08
CA ALA A 120 -1.39 -7.56 -13.61
C ALA A 120 -2.03 -8.33 -14.81
N PRO A 121 -2.21 -9.66 -14.73
CA PRO A 121 -2.88 -10.43 -15.77
C PRO A 121 -4.38 -10.08 -15.84
N ASP A 122 -5.03 -10.37 -16.96
CA ASP A 122 -6.43 -9.99 -17.17
C ASP A 122 -7.41 -10.72 -16.23
N ASN A 123 -7.04 -11.91 -15.73
CA ASN A 123 -7.81 -12.71 -14.76
C ASN A 123 -7.45 -12.41 -13.29
N TYR A 124 -6.90 -11.24 -13.02
CA TYR A 124 -6.62 -10.78 -11.67
C TYR A 124 -7.80 -10.85 -10.70
N PRO A 125 -9.04 -10.50 -11.13
CA PRO A 125 -10.20 -10.59 -10.24
C PRO A 125 -10.50 -12.02 -9.75
N GLU A 126 -10.14 -13.04 -10.53
CA GLU A 126 -10.25 -14.45 -10.16
C GLU A 126 -9.16 -14.87 -9.18
N LEU A 127 -7.92 -14.39 -9.36
CA LEU A 127 -6.82 -14.62 -8.42
C LEU A 127 -7.12 -14.05 -7.03
N VAL A 128 -7.64 -12.81 -6.97
CA VAL A 128 -8.09 -12.20 -5.70
C VAL A 128 -9.18 -13.03 -5.04
N LYS A 129 -10.11 -13.57 -5.85
CA LYS A 129 -11.14 -14.45 -5.33
C LYS A 129 -10.55 -15.73 -4.73
N VAL A 130 -9.55 -16.34 -5.36
CA VAL A 130 -8.85 -17.51 -4.81
C VAL A 130 -8.22 -17.20 -3.45
N LEU A 131 -7.55 -16.05 -3.30
CA LEU A 131 -6.96 -15.66 -2.02
C LEU A 131 -8.02 -15.46 -0.92
N LEU A 132 -9.14 -14.80 -1.26
CA LEU A 132 -10.24 -14.59 -0.32
C LEU A 132 -10.95 -15.91 0.06
N ASP A 133 -11.20 -16.78 -0.92
CA ASP A 133 -11.79 -18.11 -0.71
C ASP A 133 -10.86 -19.00 0.15
N ALA A 134 -9.55 -18.76 0.10
CA ALA A 134 -8.54 -19.41 0.95
C ALA A 134 -8.41 -18.80 2.36
N GLY A 135 -9.20 -17.78 2.70
CA GLY A 135 -9.23 -17.20 4.04
C GLY A 135 -8.35 -15.98 4.26
N ALA A 136 -7.76 -15.39 3.21
CA ALA A 136 -7.04 -14.14 3.35
C ALA A 136 -7.95 -13.04 3.93
N ASP A 137 -7.50 -12.39 5.01
CA ASP A 137 -8.25 -11.29 5.61
C ASP A 137 -8.00 -9.97 4.86
N PRO A 138 -9.03 -9.38 4.20
CA PRO A 138 -8.90 -8.14 3.46
C PRO A 138 -8.66 -6.90 4.34
N ASN A 139 -8.72 -7.05 5.66
CA ASN A 139 -8.48 -5.99 6.64
C ASN A 139 -7.07 -6.01 7.24
N THR A 140 -6.28 -7.04 6.91
CA THR A 140 -4.88 -7.12 7.38
C THR A 140 -4.14 -5.86 6.96
N LEU A 141 -3.43 -5.23 7.88
CA LEU A 141 -2.58 -4.08 7.59
C LEU A 141 -1.12 -4.52 7.41
N ASN A 142 -0.45 -3.94 6.42
CA ASN A 142 0.99 -3.99 6.28
C ASN A 142 1.68 -2.96 7.21
N HIS A 143 3.00 -2.82 7.13
CA HIS A 143 3.75 -1.92 8.03
C HIS A 143 3.45 -0.43 7.83
N ASP A 144 2.96 -0.05 6.64
CA ASP A 144 2.48 1.30 6.33
C ASP A 144 1.00 1.51 6.73
N ASP A 145 0.45 0.61 7.54
CA ASP A 145 -0.96 0.57 7.92
C ASP A 145 -1.90 0.44 6.70
N ASN A 146 -1.41 0.00 5.53
CA ASN A 146 -2.24 -0.20 4.34
C ASN A 146 -2.84 -1.60 4.35
N SER A 147 -4.15 -1.69 4.16
CA SER A 147 -4.80 -2.96 3.82
C SER A 147 -4.76 -3.21 2.30
N PRO A 148 -5.02 -4.44 1.83
CA PRO A 148 -5.05 -4.77 0.41
C PRO A 148 -5.87 -3.83 -0.47
N ILE A 149 -7.00 -3.31 0.04
CA ILE A 149 -7.84 -2.40 -0.73
C ILE A 149 -7.23 -1.01 -0.92
N HIS A 150 -6.43 -0.54 0.04
CA HIS A 150 -5.69 0.71 -0.11
C HIS A 150 -4.74 0.64 -1.29
N LEU A 151 -4.05 -0.50 -1.44
CA LEU A 151 -3.13 -0.71 -2.54
C LEU A 151 -3.90 -0.86 -3.85
N ALA A 152 -4.96 -1.65 -3.90
CA ALA A 152 -5.78 -1.83 -5.10
C ALA A 152 -6.36 -0.53 -5.66
N ILE A 153 -6.76 0.41 -4.78
CA ILE A 153 -7.22 1.73 -5.21
C ILE A 153 -6.13 2.45 -5.99
N THR A 154 -4.91 2.62 -5.44
CA THR A 154 -3.84 3.39 -6.11
C THR A 154 -3.42 2.82 -7.46
N GLY A 155 -3.72 1.54 -7.74
CA GLY A 155 -3.28 0.87 -8.97
C GLY A 155 -4.27 0.84 -10.12
N GLY A 156 -5.53 1.21 -9.89
CA GLY A 156 -6.59 1.11 -10.90
C GLY A 156 -6.88 -0.31 -11.41
N GLN A 157 -6.22 -1.35 -10.85
CA GLN A 157 -6.33 -2.75 -11.27
C GLN A 157 -7.68 -3.37 -10.87
N LEU A 158 -8.28 -2.88 -9.78
CA LEU A 158 -9.58 -3.33 -9.29
C LEU A 158 -10.50 -2.12 -9.07
N ARG A 159 -11.68 -2.13 -9.69
CA ARG A 159 -12.66 -1.03 -9.55
C ARG A 159 -13.46 -1.19 -8.26
N ARG A 160 -13.85 -0.06 -7.62
CA ARG A 160 -14.71 0.04 -6.42
C ARG A 160 -15.74 -1.09 -6.27
N GLN A 161 -16.61 -1.26 -7.28
CA GLN A 161 -17.73 -2.22 -7.24
C GLN A 161 -17.27 -3.68 -7.20
N GLN A 162 -16.13 -3.99 -7.80
CA GLN A 162 -15.56 -5.34 -7.81
C GLN A 162 -14.95 -5.74 -6.47
N MET A 163 -14.46 -4.79 -5.69
CA MET A 163 -13.96 -5.09 -4.33
C MET A 163 -15.08 -5.13 -3.30
N LEU A 164 -16.04 -4.21 -3.38
CA LEU A 164 -17.21 -4.23 -2.50
C LEU A 164 -18.04 -5.51 -2.69
N SER A 165 -18.24 -5.96 -3.95
CA SER A 165 -18.94 -7.23 -4.23
C SER A 165 -18.19 -8.47 -3.73
N ARG A 166 -16.91 -8.34 -3.37
CA ARG A 166 -16.08 -9.39 -2.76
C ARG A 166 -15.99 -9.27 -1.23
N GLY A 167 -16.79 -8.39 -0.62
CA GLY A 167 -16.92 -8.27 0.83
C GLY A 167 -15.83 -7.44 1.51
N VAL A 168 -15.04 -6.67 0.76
CA VAL A 168 -14.05 -5.77 1.36
C VAL A 168 -14.74 -4.52 1.91
N PRO A 169 -14.60 -4.19 3.21
CA PRO A 169 -15.30 -3.06 3.81
C PRO A 169 -14.73 -1.72 3.36
N GLU A 170 -15.60 -0.71 3.34
CA GLU A 170 -15.25 0.70 3.09
C GLU A 170 -14.79 1.34 4.39
N ASP A 171 -13.58 1.91 4.37
CA ASP A 171 -12.97 2.63 5.49
C ASP A 171 -12.74 4.12 5.14
N VAL A 172 -12.19 4.90 6.07
CA VAL A 172 -12.04 6.36 5.89
C VAL A 172 -11.16 6.72 4.69
N ARG A 173 -10.13 5.94 4.38
CA ARG A 173 -9.22 6.20 3.26
C ARG A 173 -9.86 5.77 1.96
N PHE A 174 -10.61 4.67 1.98
CA PHE A 174 -11.41 4.21 0.85
C PHE A 174 -12.46 5.25 0.44
N ALA A 175 -13.25 5.73 1.39
CA ALA A 175 -14.26 6.75 1.17
C ALA A 175 -13.64 8.07 0.66
N ALA A 176 -12.49 8.45 1.23
CA ALA A 176 -11.72 9.62 0.82
C ALA A 176 -11.22 9.51 -0.64
N ALA A 177 -10.66 8.36 -1.03
CA ALA A 177 -10.17 8.12 -2.39
C ALA A 177 -11.29 8.19 -3.45
N LEU A 178 -12.49 7.73 -3.08
CA LEU A 178 -13.63 7.66 -3.98
C LEU A 178 -14.48 8.94 -3.99
N GLY A 179 -14.20 9.89 -3.10
CA GLY A 179 -15.04 11.07 -2.90
C GLY A 179 -16.42 10.72 -2.32
N ASP A 180 -16.55 9.59 -1.62
CA ASP A 180 -17.78 9.24 -0.92
C ASP A 180 -17.87 10.06 0.37
N MET A 181 -18.50 11.22 0.28
CA MET A 181 -18.60 12.15 1.42
C MET A 181 -19.45 11.60 2.57
N GLU A 182 -20.44 10.75 2.27
CA GLU A 182 -21.27 10.15 3.29
C GLU A 182 -20.49 9.06 4.05
N GLY A 183 -19.85 8.15 3.32
CA GLY A 183 -18.94 7.15 3.89
C GLY A 183 -17.83 7.81 4.69
N LEU A 184 -17.20 8.86 4.13
CA LEU A 184 -16.12 9.58 4.76
C LEU A 184 -16.57 10.22 6.08
N ALA A 185 -17.73 10.88 6.10
CA ALA A 185 -18.23 11.57 7.27
C ALA A 185 -18.65 10.62 8.41
N ARG A 186 -19.04 9.37 8.10
CA ARG A 186 -19.44 8.38 9.12
C ARG A 186 -18.31 8.03 10.08
N HIS A 187 -17.05 8.13 9.66
CA HIS A 187 -15.88 7.84 10.48
C HIS A 187 -15.48 9.00 11.43
N PHE A 188 -16.26 10.08 11.47
CA PHE A 188 -15.99 11.23 12.33
C PHE A 188 -17.15 11.52 13.31
N ASP A 189 -16.78 11.77 14.57
CA ASP A 189 -17.74 12.11 15.61
C ASP A 189 -18.37 13.50 15.38
N ARG A 190 -19.34 13.87 16.24
CA ARG A 190 -20.00 15.19 16.18
C ARG A 190 -19.05 16.38 16.35
N ARG A 191 -17.83 16.16 16.84
CA ARG A 191 -16.79 17.18 17.05
C ARG A 191 -15.71 17.14 15.96
N GLY A 192 -15.82 16.21 15.00
CA GLY A 192 -14.90 16.03 13.89
C GLY A 192 -13.66 15.24 14.23
N ARG A 193 -13.70 14.45 15.29
CA ARG A 193 -12.61 13.55 15.64
C ARG A 193 -12.83 12.22 14.93
N LEU A 194 -11.76 11.69 14.36
CA LEU A 194 -11.71 10.35 13.80
C LEU A 194 -12.11 9.33 14.89
N GLN A 195 -12.90 8.35 14.50
CA GLN A 195 -13.35 7.25 15.36
C GLN A 195 -12.49 6.01 15.14
N ASP A 196 -12.49 5.07 16.09
CA ASP A 196 -11.69 3.84 16.03
C ASP A 196 -12.12 2.91 14.88
N ASP A 197 -13.33 3.09 14.35
CA ASP A 197 -13.86 2.36 13.19
C ASP A 197 -13.34 2.90 11.85
N ALA A 198 -12.50 3.93 11.86
CA ALA A 198 -12.07 4.60 10.64
C ALA A 198 -11.15 3.74 9.76
N ILE A 199 -10.31 2.90 10.37
CA ILE A 199 -9.55 1.83 9.71
C ILE A 199 -9.44 0.65 10.71
N PRO A 200 -9.31 -0.61 10.25
CA PRO A 200 -9.11 -1.75 11.15
C PRO A 200 -7.90 -1.54 12.09
N GLY A 201 -8.08 -1.82 13.38
CA GLY A 201 -6.98 -1.75 14.37
C GLY A 201 -6.49 -0.34 14.72
N LEU A 202 -7.24 0.71 14.36
CA LEU A 202 -6.95 2.06 14.78
C LEU A 202 -7.27 2.29 16.26
N ASP A 203 -6.29 2.79 17.02
CA ASP A 203 -6.54 3.54 18.24
C ASP A 203 -6.64 5.03 17.87
N ALA A 204 -7.86 5.55 17.75
CA ALA A 204 -8.06 6.95 17.38
C ALA A 204 -7.68 7.90 18.52
N SER A 205 -7.36 7.40 19.72
CA SER A 205 -6.78 8.20 20.80
C SER A 205 -5.28 8.44 20.57
N ASP A 206 -4.57 7.49 19.98
CA ASP A 206 -3.16 7.62 19.59
C ASP A 206 -3.01 8.75 18.56
N ARG A 207 -2.25 9.79 18.94
CA ARG A 207 -2.08 10.97 18.10
C ARG A 207 -1.26 10.70 16.84
N LYS A 208 -0.28 9.80 16.92
CA LYS A 208 0.59 9.42 15.81
C LYS A 208 -0.18 8.57 14.81
N GLN A 209 -0.90 7.54 15.28
CA GLN A 209 -1.70 6.67 14.40
C GLN A 209 -2.81 7.46 13.71
N ARG A 210 -3.61 8.23 14.47
CA ARG A 210 -4.65 9.10 13.90
C ARG A 210 -4.10 10.08 12.87
N ARG A 211 -2.93 10.70 13.12
CA ARG A 211 -2.31 11.62 12.15
C ARG A 211 -1.91 10.90 10.87
N ARG A 212 -1.22 9.75 10.98
CA ARG A 212 -0.85 8.93 9.81
C ARG A 212 -2.08 8.56 8.98
N THR A 213 -3.15 8.08 9.61
CA THR A 213 -4.40 7.73 8.91
C THR A 213 -4.98 8.90 8.12
N LEU A 214 -5.04 10.10 8.72
CA LEU A 214 -5.56 11.31 8.05
C LEU A 214 -4.62 11.81 6.95
N ASP A 215 -3.31 11.77 7.17
CA ASP A 215 -2.31 12.16 6.18
C ASP A 215 -2.38 11.21 4.96
N SER A 216 -2.50 9.90 5.18
CA SER A 216 -2.74 8.93 4.11
C SER A 216 -4.07 9.19 3.39
N ALA A 217 -5.16 9.45 4.11
CA ALA A 217 -6.46 9.79 3.48
C ALA A 217 -6.34 11.04 2.58
N LEU A 218 -5.57 12.05 3.00
CA LEU A 218 -5.28 13.23 2.18
C LEU A 218 -4.44 12.89 0.93
N GLN A 219 -3.49 11.96 1.03
CA GLN A 219 -2.72 11.49 -0.14
C GLN A 219 -3.64 10.81 -1.17
N PHE A 220 -4.56 9.95 -0.72
CA PHE A 220 -5.56 9.33 -1.59
C PHE A 220 -6.44 10.37 -2.28
N VAL A 221 -6.93 11.35 -1.52
CA VAL A 221 -7.71 12.47 -2.06
C VAL A 221 -6.95 13.22 -3.16
N ALA A 222 -5.67 13.52 -2.93
CA ALA A 222 -4.83 14.22 -3.89
C ALA A 222 -4.60 13.37 -5.16
N HIS A 223 -4.31 12.08 -4.99
CA HIS A 223 -4.08 11.15 -6.10
C HIS A 223 -5.31 11.02 -7.00
N TRP A 224 -6.52 11.00 -6.41
CA TRP A 224 -7.78 10.83 -7.13
C TRP A 224 -8.50 12.13 -7.47
N GLY A 225 -7.91 13.29 -7.13
CA GLY A 225 -8.47 14.60 -7.45
C GLY A 225 -9.77 14.94 -6.71
N GLN A 226 -9.98 14.40 -5.50
CA GLN A 226 -11.23 14.52 -4.75
C GLN A 226 -11.34 15.86 -4.00
N ILE A 227 -11.61 16.94 -4.72
CA ILE A 227 -11.58 18.33 -4.22
C ILE A 227 -12.44 18.55 -2.95
N GLU A 228 -13.59 17.90 -2.89
CA GLU A 228 -14.52 18.05 -1.77
C GLU A 228 -13.99 17.36 -0.51
N ALA A 229 -13.52 16.12 -0.63
CA ALA A 229 -12.85 15.41 0.46
C ALA A 229 -11.57 16.14 0.91
N ALA A 230 -10.84 16.78 -0.02
CA ALA A 230 -9.65 17.60 0.27
C ALA A 230 -9.96 18.81 1.13
N SER A 231 -11.15 19.38 0.95
CA SER A 231 -11.64 20.51 1.74
C SER A 231 -12.20 20.07 3.08
N PHE A 232 -12.62 18.81 3.21
CA PHE A 232 -13.24 18.24 4.39
C PHE A 232 -12.22 17.77 5.44
N LEU A 233 -11.25 16.95 5.04
CA LEU A 233 -10.29 16.30 5.95
C LEU A 233 -9.48 17.28 6.83
N PRO A 234 -8.95 18.41 6.33
CA PRO A 234 -8.21 19.36 7.17
C PRO A 234 -9.09 20.08 8.20
N ARG A 235 -10.41 20.13 7.96
CA ARG A 235 -11.38 20.73 8.88
C ARG A 235 -11.84 19.74 9.95
N ALA A 236 -11.60 18.44 9.73
CA ALA A 236 -11.81 17.42 10.75
C ALA A 236 -10.91 17.70 11.96
N GLY A 237 -11.54 17.87 13.13
CA GLY A 237 -10.88 18.25 14.38
C GLY A 237 -10.88 19.74 14.69
N CYS A 238 -11.19 20.61 13.72
CA CYS A 238 -11.36 22.05 13.93
C CYS A 238 -12.78 22.37 14.42
N ARG A 239 -12.98 22.45 15.74
CA ARG A 239 -14.31 22.68 16.38
C ARG A 239 -15.15 23.78 15.74
N HIS A 240 -14.54 24.90 15.35
CA HIS A 240 -15.25 26.06 14.81
C HIS A 240 -15.73 25.86 13.36
N GLN A 241 -15.07 24.99 12.59
CA GLN A 241 -15.38 24.74 11.19
C GLN A 241 -16.24 23.47 11.00
N TRP A 242 -16.11 22.49 11.90
CA TRP A 242 -16.77 21.20 11.79
C TRP A 242 -18.31 21.25 11.84
N SER A 243 -18.87 22.03 12.77
CA SER A 243 -20.32 22.20 12.91
C SER A 243 -20.99 22.87 11.69
N ALA A 244 -20.22 23.63 10.89
CA ALA A 244 -20.69 24.17 9.62
C ALA A 244 -20.67 23.09 8.52
N CYS A 245 -19.60 22.30 8.46
CA CYS A 245 -19.47 21.19 7.50
C CYS A 245 -20.59 20.15 7.68
N ARG A 246 -20.93 19.74 8.91
CA ARG A 246 -21.93 18.68 9.15
C ARG A 246 -23.34 19.01 8.66
N ARG A 247 -23.70 20.29 8.53
CA ARG A 247 -25.02 20.73 8.03
C ARG A 247 -25.18 20.58 6.52
N VAL A 248 -24.08 20.44 5.79
CA VAL A 248 -24.09 20.22 4.34
C VAL A 248 -24.31 18.74 4.01
N TRP A 249 -24.06 17.84 4.97
CA TRP A 249 -23.90 16.40 4.76
C TRP A 249 -24.80 15.52 5.66
N ALA A 250 -25.84 16.09 6.28
CA ALA A 250 -26.81 15.41 7.14
C ALA A 250 -28.23 15.61 6.58
#